data_AF-A0A814WYJ7-F1
#
_entry.id   AF-A0A814WYJ7-F1
#
_cell.length_a   1.000
_cell.length_b   1.000
_cell.length_c   1.000
_cell.angle_alpha   90.00
_cell.angle_beta   90.00
_cell.angle_gamma   90.00
#
_symmetry.space_group_name_H-M   'P 1'
#
loop_
_entity.id
_entity.type
_entity.pdbx_description
1 polymer ?
#
loop_
_entity_poly.entity_id
_entity_poly.type
_entity_poly.pdbx_seq_one_letter_code
_entity_poly.pdbx_strand_id
1 'polypeptide(L)'
;MDFSKFFDDEFNVKDWLNQAFRLQKDSNQTLDNYAGTLITKLQMYIQEMNNSIEETSQQAIQHFPRVMREVDLLKHDATLLQEQMRSVRGDIQKDTAEGMRNLIELDLVKNRIQSASKALHEADNWVTLSAQIDDTFESKDTVQIATKLIAMQQSLKILTDVPDYTDRVQKLEKLKNRLEALISPTVVASFNSQDVEVARSFAQVFQSMERSEQLEQLYVSCAKNRIETKIDEIIETNDSDHETILISLYDYFSTVWQDETRWCMKIFSHPIRVVLALLLNGLKLFHEKYKSRFDNDIREKDANKQLEILLSCKRVSQEY
;
A
#
# COMPACT_ATOMS: atom_id res chain seq x y z
N MET A 1 72.66 19.72 55.12
CA MET A 1 73.19 20.24 53.85
C MET A 1 72.35 19.62 52.75
N ASP A 2 71.79 20.44 51.87
CA ASP A 2 71.00 19.99 50.73
C ASP A 2 71.93 19.83 49.52
N PHE A 3 72.11 18.59 49.07
CA PHE A 3 73.05 18.21 48.03
C PHE A 3 72.38 18.05 46.65
N SER A 4 71.07 18.35 46.55
CA SER A 4 70.33 18.40 45.28
C SER A 4 70.93 19.38 44.28
N LYS A 5 71.70 20.36 44.77
CA LYS A 5 72.45 21.34 43.96
C LYS A 5 73.54 20.72 43.07
N PHE A 6 74.04 19.51 43.36
CA PHE A 6 75.03 18.84 42.51
C PHE A 6 74.44 18.30 41.20
N PHE A 7 73.13 18.16 41.13
CA PHE A 7 72.41 17.70 39.94
C PHE A 7 71.97 18.86 39.03
N ASP A 8 72.31 20.10 39.40
CA ASP A 8 71.98 21.31 38.65
C ASP A 8 73.08 21.61 37.61
N ASP A 9 72.69 21.90 36.36
CA ASP A 9 73.62 22.13 35.25
C ASP A 9 74.48 23.41 35.45
N GLU A 10 74.02 24.37 36.27
CA GLU A 10 74.74 25.60 36.62
C GLU A 10 75.52 25.52 37.95
N PHE A 11 75.85 24.32 38.43
CA PHE A 11 76.49 24.14 39.72
C PHE A 11 77.85 24.88 39.86
N ASN A 12 77.89 25.92 40.70
CA ASN A 12 79.13 26.63 41.04
C ASN A 12 79.77 26.09 42.33
N VAL A 13 80.83 25.31 42.14
CA VAL A 13 81.64 24.71 43.22
C VAL A 13 82.13 25.74 44.23
N LYS A 14 82.54 26.94 43.78
CA LYS A 14 83.10 27.98 44.65
C LYS A 14 82.04 28.57 45.56
N ASP A 15 80.86 28.87 45.03
CA ASP A 15 79.75 29.44 45.80
C ASP A 15 79.20 28.42 46.79
N TRP A 16 79.12 27.15 46.38
CA TRP A 16 78.74 26.05 47.26
C TRP A 16 79.74 25.85 48.40
N LEU A 17 81.04 25.84 48.11
CA LEU A 17 82.10 25.69 49.11
C LEU A 17 82.06 26.86 50.10
N ASN A 18 81.95 28.09 49.60
CA ASN A 18 81.83 29.29 50.43
C ASN A 18 80.58 29.26 51.34
N GLN A 19 79.44 28.74 50.85
CA GLN A 19 78.24 28.54 51.67
C GLN A 19 78.44 27.44 52.72
N ALA A 20 79.08 26.33 52.36
CA ALA A 20 79.33 25.19 53.25
C ALA A 20 80.29 25.53 54.41
N PHE A 21 81.29 26.39 54.17
CA PHE A 21 82.18 26.91 55.22
C PHE A 21 81.52 28.01 56.07
N ARG A 22 80.63 28.84 55.49
CA ARG A 22 79.86 29.84 56.26
C ARG A 22 78.84 29.24 57.23
N LEU A 23 78.37 28.02 56.96
CA LEU A 23 77.41 27.30 57.81
C LEU A 23 78.07 26.61 59.03
N GLN A 24 79.40 26.70 59.19
CA GLN A 24 80.13 26.20 60.35
C GLN A 24 79.75 27.02 61.61
N LYS A 25 79.08 26.39 62.58
CA LYS A 25 78.65 27.02 63.85
C LYS A 25 79.59 26.76 65.04
N ASP A 26 80.60 25.91 64.90
CA ASP A 26 81.52 25.55 65.99
C ASP A 26 82.87 26.26 65.87
N SER A 27 83.09 27.23 66.76
CA SER A 27 84.26 28.13 66.77
C SER A 27 85.59 27.50 67.23
N ASN A 28 85.63 26.19 67.49
CA ASN A 28 86.81 25.49 68.03
C ASN A 28 87.43 24.43 67.09
N GLN A 29 86.94 24.27 65.86
CA GLN A 29 87.58 23.41 64.85
C GLN A 29 88.37 24.26 63.86
N THR A 30 89.65 23.89 63.62
CA THR A 30 90.46 24.50 62.55
C THR A 30 89.79 24.26 61.20
N LEU A 31 89.90 25.23 60.28
CA LEU A 31 89.27 25.19 58.97
C LEU A 31 89.62 23.89 58.20
N ASP A 32 90.86 23.42 58.37
CA ASP A 32 91.38 22.20 57.77
C ASP A 32 90.69 20.93 58.31
N ASN A 33 90.32 20.88 59.60
CA ASN A 33 89.62 19.73 60.18
C ASN A 33 88.18 19.63 59.65
N TYR A 34 87.51 20.76 59.46
CA TYR A 34 86.16 20.80 58.88
C TYR A 34 86.20 20.46 57.38
N ALA A 35 87.19 20.98 56.64
CA ALA A 35 87.42 20.62 55.25
C ALA A 35 87.67 19.11 55.08
N GLY A 36 88.52 18.52 55.92
CA GLY A 36 88.78 17.08 55.94
C GLY A 36 87.51 16.26 56.24
N THR A 37 86.66 16.73 57.16
CA THR A 37 85.38 16.10 57.48
C THR A 37 84.39 16.17 56.30
N LEU A 38 84.34 17.30 55.59
CA LEU A 38 83.49 17.49 54.41
C LEU A 38 83.95 16.59 53.24
N ILE A 39 85.26 16.52 52.99
CA ILE A 39 85.84 15.62 51.98
C ILE A 39 85.49 14.18 52.31
N THR A 40 85.64 13.76 53.57
CA THR A 40 85.30 12.39 54.01
C THR A 40 83.80 12.10 53.78
N LYS A 41 82.92 13.07 54.07
CA LYS A 41 81.48 12.93 53.79
C LYS A 41 81.18 12.82 52.30
N LEU A 42 81.78 13.66 51.45
CA LEU A 42 81.62 13.58 49.99
C LEU A 42 82.15 12.24 49.45
N GLN A 43 83.27 11.75 49.97
CA GLN A 43 83.81 10.43 49.60
C GLN A 43 82.85 9.30 49.98
N MET A 44 82.25 9.34 51.18
CA MET A 44 81.22 8.38 51.57
C MET A 44 79.99 8.46 50.66
N TYR A 45 79.53 9.65 50.27
CA TYR A 45 78.42 9.81 49.33
C TYR A 45 78.74 9.29 47.93
N ILE A 46 79.94 9.54 47.41
CA ILE A 46 80.39 8.98 46.13
C ILE A 46 80.37 7.45 46.22
N GLN A 47 80.83 6.88 47.33
CA GLN A 47 80.80 5.44 47.54
C GLN A 47 79.37 4.90 47.62
N GLU A 48 78.48 5.54 48.38
CA GLU A 48 77.07 5.17 48.50
C GLU A 48 76.35 5.24 47.15
N MET A 49 76.58 6.31 46.38
CA MET A 49 76.01 6.49 45.05
C MET A 49 76.51 5.42 44.08
N ASN A 50 77.81 5.16 44.05
CA ASN A 50 78.38 4.11 43.20
C ASN A 50 77.82 2.74 43.58
N ASN A 51 77.71 2.44 44.88
CA ASN A 51 77.13 1.19 45.35
C ASN A 51 75.64 1.08 44.94
N SER A 52 74.87 2.15 45.04
CA SER A 52 73.44 2.16 44.65
C SER A 52 73.26 2.01 43.14
N ILE A 53 74.09 2.67 42.32
CA ILE A 53 74.11 2.49 40.86
C ILE A 53 74.50 1.06 40.51
N GLU A 54 75.51 0.50 41.18
CA GLU A 54 75.94 -0.87 40.93
C GLU A 54 74.84 -1.87 41.32
N GLU A 55 74.19 -1.69 42.47
CA GLU A 55 73.09 -2.55 42.92
C GLU A 55 71.90 -2.49 41.94
N THR A 56 71.47 -1.28 41.56
CA THR A 56 70.36 -1.10 40.61
C THR A 56 70.70 -1.62 39.21
N SER A 57 71.94 -1.44 38.75
CA SER A 57 72.44 -2.00 37.49
C SER A 57 72.45 -3.53 37.53
N GLN A 58 72.94 -4.14 38.61
CA GLN A 58 72.92 -5.59 38.78
C GLN A 58 71.50 -6.15 38.83
N GLN A 59 70.58 -5.49 39.55
CA GLN A 59 69.16 -5.87 39.56
C GLN A 59 68.55 -5.75 38.17
N ALA A 60 68.81 -4.67 37.44
CA ALA A 60 68.33 -4.51 36.07
C ALA A 60 68.85 -5.63 35.16
N ILE A 61 70.15 -5.93 35.20
CA ILE A 61 70.78 -7.01 34.41
C ILE A 61 70.17 -8.37 34.75
N GLN A 62 69.82 -8.62 36.02
CA GLN A 62 69.19 -9.87 36.45
C GLN A 62 67.73 -9.98 35.97
N HIS A 63 66.98 -8.88 35.93
CA HIS A 63 65.57 -8.88 35.55
C HIS A 63 65.32 -8.78 34.04
N PHE A 64 66.21 -8.14 33.27
CA PHE A 64 66.08 -7.97 31.81
C PHE A 64 65.80 -9.27 31.04
N PRO A 65 66.52 -10.39 31.28
CA PRO A 65 66.27 -11.65 30.57
C PRO A 65 64.89 -12.24 30.85
N ARG A 66 64.29 -11.96 32.01
CA ARG A 66 62.93 -12.38 32.34
C ARG A 66 61.91 -11.55 31.57
N VAL A 67 62.07 -10.23 31.57
CA VAL A 67 61.18 -9.32 30.82
C VAL A 67 61.22 -9.61 29.32
N MET A 68 62.41 -9.86 28.76
CA MET A 68 62.56 -10.29 27.35
C MET A 68 61.73 -11.54 27.04
N ARG A 69 61.82 -12.58 27.88
CA ARG A 69 61.02 -13.80 27.72
C ARG A 69 59.52 -13.54 27.82
N GLU A 70 59.10 -12.72 28.77
CA GLU A 70 57.69 -12.34 28.92
C GLU A 70 57.17 -11.57 27.69
N VAL A 71 57.98 -10.68 27.10
CA VAL A 71 57.65 -9.96 25.86
C VAL A 71 57.57 -10.92 24.67
N ASP A 72 58.49 -11.87 24.56
CA ASP A 72 58.46 -12.88 23.48
C ASP A 72 57.23 -13.79 23.59
N LEU A 73 56.87 -14.22 24.81
CA LEU A 73 55.65 -14.97 25.07
C LEU A 73 54.41 -14.15 24.69
N LEU A 74 54.33 -12.89 25.14
CA LEU A 74 53.23 -12.01 24.81
C LEU A 74 53.09 -11.80 23.30
N LYS A 75 54.23 -11.65 22.60
CA LYS A 75 54.24 -11.53 21.13
C LYS A 75 53.70 -12.80 20.49
N HIS A 76 54.11 -13.97 20.96
CA HIS A 76 53.62 -15.25 20.46
C HIS A 76 52.10 -15.39 20.67
N ASP A 77 51.62 -15.11 21.88
CA ASP A 77 50.19 -15.15 22.22
C ASP A 77 49.37 -14.16 21.39
N ALA A 78 49.89 -12.94 21.17
CA ALA A 78 49.24 -11.94 20.33
C ALA A 78 49.15 -12.41 18.86
N THR A 79 50.19 -13.05 18.33
CA THR A 79 50.15 -13.62 16.97
C THR A 79 49.17 -14.78 16.86
N LEU A 80 49.13 -15.67 17.85
CA LEU A 80 48.18 -16.77 17.90
C LEU A 80 46.73 -16.25 17.95
N LEU A 81 46.47 -15.26 18.81
CA LEU A 81 45.16 -14.62 18.91
C LEU A 81 44.76 -13.98 17.56
N GLN A 82 45.69 -13.32 16.88
CA GLN A 82 45.45 -12.72 15.56
C GLN A 82 45.05 -13.78 14.52
N GLU A 83 45.73 -14.92 14.50
CA GLU A 83 45.38 -16.04 13.61
C GLU A 83 44.01 -16.63 13.95
N GLN A 84 43.73 -16.85 15.23
CA GLN A 84 42.43 -17.35 15.69
C GLN A 84 41.29 -16.38 15.33
N MET A 85 41.45 -15.08 15.56
CA MET A 85 40.47 -14.07 15.18
C MET A 85 40.23 -14.04 13.67
N ARG A 86 41.27 -14.26 12.86
CA ARG A 86 41.14 -14.33 11.39
C ARG A 86 40.36 -15.56 10.96
N SER A 87 40.59 -16.71 11.59
CA SER A 87 39.80 -17.94 11.35
C SER A 87 38.34 -17.72 11.71
N VAL A 88 38.07 -17.25 12.94
CA VAL A 88 36.71 -16.99 13.42
C VAL A 88 35.96 -16.02 12.51
N ARG A 89 36.63 -14.96 12.04
CA ARG A 89 36.05 -14.04 11.06
C ARG A 89 35.67 -14.74 9.75
N GLY A 90 36.51 -15.65 9.26
CA GLY A 90 36.23 -16.42 8.05
C GLY A 90 35.05 -17.38 8.23
N ASP A 91 34.97 -18.04 9.38
CA ASP A 91 33.87 -18.97 9.69
C ASP A 91 32.54 -18.22 9.84
N ILE A 92 32.53 -17.09 10.56
CA ILE A 92 31.35 -16.22 10.64
C ILE A 92 30.88 -15.77 9.26
N GLN A 93 31.78 -15.38 8.36
CA GLN A 93 31.40 -14.95 7.01
C GLN A 93 30.79 -16.09 6.18
N LYS A 94 31.35 -17.30 6.27
CA LYS A 94 30.81 -18.49 5.58
C LYS A 94 29.45 -18.89 6.14
N ASP A 95 29.34 -19.03 7.45
CA ASP A 95 28.10 -19.41 8.12
C ASP A 95 27.00 -18.36 7.90
N THR A 96 27.37 -17.08 7.86
CA THR A 96 26.41 -16.00 7.55
C THR A 96 25.93 -16.07 6.10
N ALA A 97 26.83 -16.34 5.14
CA ALA A 97 26.46 -16.46 3.73
C ALA A 97 25.58 -17.70 3.47
N GLU A 98 25.93 -18.83 4.07
CA GLU A 98 25.15 -20.06 3.99
C GLU A 98 23.81 -19.92 4.70
N GLY A 99 23.80 -19.34 5.91
CA GLY A 99 22.58 -19.03 6.65
C GLY A 99 21.65 -18.09 5.88
N MET A 100 22.20 -17.07 5.21
CA MET A 100 21.41 -16.17 4.37
C MET A 100 20.84 -16.86 3.14
N ARG A 101 21.62 -17.74 2.50
CA ARG A 101 21.12 -18.56 1.39
C ARG A 101 19.95 -19.45 1.83
N ASN A 102 20.11 -20.12 2.97
CA ASN A 102 19.08 -20.99 3.54
C ASN A 102 17.81 -20.20 3.90
N LEU A 103 17.95 -18.98 4.43
CA LEU A 103 16.81 -18.10 4.71
C LEU A 103 16.06 -17.68 3.44
N ILE A 104 16.77 -17.39 2.35
CA ILE A 104 16.15 -17.07 1.06
C ILE A 104 15.41 -18.29 0.49
N GLU A 105 16.03 -19.47 0.53
CA GLU A 105 15.40 -20.71 0.08
C GLU A 105 14.15 -21.04 0.92
N LEU A 106 14.23 -20.83 2.23
CA LEU A 106 13.09 -21.00 3.14
C LEU A 106 11.97 -20.00 2.84
N ASP A 107 12.29 -18.73 2.60
CA ASP A 107 11.30 -17.71 2.25
C ASP A 107 10.60 -18.04 0.92
N LEU A 108 11.35 -18.50 -0.09
CA LEU A 108 10.78 -18.95 -1.36
C LEU A 108 9.82 -20.13 -1.15
N VAL A 109 10.22 -21.13 -0.36
CA VAL A 109 9.36 -22.28 -0.03
C VAL A 109 8.13 -21.83 0.75
N LYS A 110 8.29 -20.94 1.73
CA LYS A 110 7.18 -20.37 2.52
C LYS A 110 6.19 -19.63 1.62
N ASN A 111 6.66 -18.76 0.74
CA ASN A 111 5.81 -18.02 -0.19
C ASN A 111 5.05 -18.98 -1.13
N ARG A 112 5.72 -20.02 -1.65
CA ARG A 112 5.07 -21.06 -2.45
C ARG A 112 4.01 -21.83 -1.67
N ILE A 113 4.29 -22.21 -0.42
CA ILE A 113 3.33 -22.91 0.45
C ILE A 113 2.14 -22.00 0.77
N GLN A 114 2.36 -20.72 1.06
CA GLN A 114 1.28 -19.77 1.33
C GLN A 114 0.39 -19.56 0.11
N SER A 115 0.97 -19.42 -1.08
CA SER A 115 0.21 -19.32 -2.34
C SER A 115 -0.57 -20.60 -2.62
N ALA A 116 0.05 -21.77 -2.46
CA ALA A 116 -0.61 -23.06 -2.64
C ALA A 116 -1.73 -23.28 -1.61
N SER A 117 -1.52 -22.89 -0.35
CA SER A 117 -2.53 -22.96 0.72
C SER A 117 -3.72 -22.06 0.42
N LYS A 118 -3.50 -20.84 -0.07
CA LYS A 118 -4.58 -19.94 -0.51
C LYS A 118 -5.34 -20.54 -1.69
N ALA A 119 -4.63 -21.05 -2.71
CA ALA A 119 -5.27 -21.70 -3.85
C ALA A 119 -6.09 -22.93 -3.43
N LEU A 120 -5.57 -23.78 -2.52
CA LEU A 120 -6.31 -24.93 -2.00
C LEU A 120 -7.55 -24.50 -1.21
N HIS A 121 -7.43 -23.47 -0.36
CA HIS A 121 -8.56 -22.94 0.38
C HIS A 121 -9.66 -22.40 -0.54
N GLU A 122 -9.29 -21.64 -1.58
CA GLU A 122 -10.25 -21.14 -2.55
C GLU A 122 -10.83 -22.25 -3.44
N ALA A 123 -10.07 -23.30 -3.72
CA ALA A 123 -10.58 -24.47 -4.42
C ALA A 123 -11.62 -25.22 -3.59
N ASP A 124 -11.37 -25.41 -2.28
CA ASP A 124 -12.31 -26.03 -1.35
C ASP A 124 -13.56 -25.16 -1.15
N ASN A 125 -13.37 -23.85 -1.02
CA ASN A 125 -14.47 -22.88 -0.97
C ASN A 125 -15.34 -22.95 -2.22
N TRP A 126 -14.72 -22.99 -3.42
CA TRP A 126 -15.44 -23.15 -4.68
C TRP A 126 -16.26 -24.45 -4.72
N VAL A 127 -15.68 -25.59 -4.31
CA VAL A 127 -16.39 -26.88 -4.29
C VAL A 127 -17.58 -26.83 -3.33
N THR A 128 -17.37 -26.30 -2.13
CA THR A 128 -18.41 -26.14 -1.10
C THR A 128 -19.54 -25.24 -1.59
N LEU A 129 -19.21 -24.05 -2.11
CA LEU A 129 -20.17 -23.11 -2.66
C LEU A 129 -20.90 -23.70 -3.86
N SER A 130 -20.19 -24.38 -4.75
CA SER A 130 -20.79 -25.02 -5.92
C SER A 130 -21.72 -26.19 -5.56
N ALA A 131 -21.52 -26.87 -4.44
CA ALA A 131 -22.43 -27.91 -3.98
C ALA A 131 -23.71 -27.32 -3.37
N GLN A 132 -23.56 -26.23 -2.61
CA GLN A 132 -24.68 -25.59 -1.90
C GLN A 132 -25.47 -24.59 -2.75
N ILE A 133 -24.95 -24.19 -3.92
CA ILE A 133 -25.54 -23.09 -4.67
C ILE A 133 -26.93 -23.45 -5.18
N ASP A 134 -27.12 -24.68 -5.65
CA ASP A 134 -28.43 -25.14 -6.15
C ASP A 134 -29.49 -25.14 -5.03
N ASP A 135 -29.15 -25.60 -3.82
CA ASP A 135 -30.03 -25.52 -2.65
C ASP A 135 -30.38 -24.06 -2.30
N THR A 136 -29.42 -23.14 -2.38
CA THR A 136 -29.71 -21.71 -2.17
C THR A 136 -30.55 -21.08 -3.27
N PHE A 137 -30.52 -21.62 -4.48
CA PHE A 137 -31.45 -21.19 -5.53
C PHE A 137 -32.89 -21.63 -5.22
N GLU A 138 -33.11 -22.70 -4.45
CA GLU A 138 -34.44 -23.13 -4.01
C GLU A 138 -35.04 -22.22 -2.94
N SER A 139 -34.20 -21.62 -2.07
CA SER A 139 -34.67 -20.68 -1.04
C SER A 139 -35.15 -19.35 -1.61
N LYS A 140 -34.83 -19.04 -2.87
CA LYS A 140 -35.16 -17.78 -3.59
C LYS A 140 -34.68 -16.49 -2.91
N ASP A 141 -33.77 -16.58 -1.93
CA ASP A 141 -33.17 -15.41 -1.31
C ASP A 141 -32.09 -14.81 -2.23
N THR A 142 -32.47 -13.74 -2.93
CA THR A 142 -31.63 -13.08 -3.94
C THR A 142 -30.33 -12.52 -3.36
N VAL A 143 -30.32 -12.09 -2.10
CA VAL A 143 -29.14 -11.49 -1.46
C VAL A 143 -28.14 -12.58 -1.07
N GLN A 144 -28.62 -13.70 -0.53
CA GLN A 144 -27.77 -14.83 -0.20
C GLN A 144 -27.16 -15.47 -1.44
N ILE A 145 -27.95 -15.65 -2.51
CA ILE A 145 -27.44 -16.20 -3.77
C ILE A 145 -26.37 -15.28 -4.36
N ALA A 146 -26.61 -13.96 -4.37
CA ALA A 146 -25.63 -12.99 -4.85
C ALA A 146 -24.32 -13.04 -4.05
N THR A 147 -24.41 -13.14 -2.72
CA THR A 147 -23.22 -13.22 -1.84
C THR A 147 -22.41 -14.48 -2.13
N LYS A 148 -23.07 -15.63 -2.30
CA LYS A 148 -22.39 -16.88 -2.69
C LYS A 148 -21.74 -16.79 -4.08
N LEU A 149 -22.40 -16.14 -5.05
CA LEU A 149 -21.82 -15.93 -6.38
C LEU A 149 -20.60 -15.01 -6.37
N ILE A 150 -20.61 -13.95 -5.54
CA ILE A 150 -19.45 -13.06 -5.36
C ILE A 150 -18.29 -13.83 -4.73
N ALA A 151 -18.56 -14.66 -3.71
CA ALA A 151 -17.54 -15.51 -3.10
C ALA A 151 -16.95 -16.49 -4.12
N MET A 152 -17.79 -17.15 -4.93
CA MET A 152 -17.33 -18.00 -6.04
C MET A 152 -16.48 -17.23 -7.06
N GLN A 153 -16.83 -15.99 -7.37
CA GLN A 153 -16.07 -15.12 -8.26
C GLN A 153 -14.70 -14.74 -7.68
N GLN A 154 -14.62 -14.47 -6.37
CA GLN A 154 -13.37 -14.21 -5.67
C GLN A 154 -12.47 -15.44 -5.67
N SER A 155 -13.02 -16.63 -5.39
CA SER A 155 -12.29 -17.89 -5.48
C SER A 155 -11.74 -18.13 -6.88
N LEU A 156 -12.50 -17.82 -7.94
CA LEU A 156 -12.01 -17.95 -9.31
C LEU A 156 -10.88 -16.98 -9.67
N LYS A 157 -10.86 -15.76 -9.12
CA LYS A 157 -9.76 -14.80 -9.37
C LYS A 157 -8.40 -15.32 -8.88
N ILE A 158 -8.39 -16.23 -7.89
CA ILE A 158 -7.17 -16.84 -7.34
C ILE A 158 -6.81 -18.15 -8.06
N LEU A 159 -7.78 -18.81 -8.71
CA LEU A 159 -7.65 -20.13 -9.34
C LEU A 159 -7.39 -20.07 -10.86
N THR A 160 -6.74 -19.02 -11.36
CA THR A 160 -6.53 -18.80 -12.80
C THR A 160 -5.68 -19.87 -13.48
N ASP A 161 -4.79 -20.51 -12.73
CA ASP A 161 -3.79 -21.46 -13.27
C ASP A 161 -4.27 -22.92 -13.29
N VAL A 162 -5.55 -23.16 -12.99
CA VAL A 162 -6.15 -24.50 -12.96
C VAL A 162 -6.62 -24.88 -14.37
N PRO A 163 -6.37 -26.13 -14.86
CA PRO A 163 -6.79 -26.55 -16.19
C PRO A 163 -8.31 -26.44 -16.44
N ASP A 164 -9.12 -26.62 -15.39
CA ASP A 164 -10.59 -26.52 -15.46
C ASP A 164 -11.12 -25.08 -15.32
N TYR A 165 -10.25 -24.06 -15.35
CA TYR A 165 -10.64 -22.67 -15.12
C TYR A 165 -11.75 -22.21 -16.08
N THR A 166 -11.63 -22.56 -17.36
CA THR A 166 -12.62 -22.20 -18.40
C THR A 166 -14.01 -22.75 -18.08
N ASP A 167 -14.09 -24.00 -17.62
CA ASP A 167 -15.35 -24.67 -17.33
C ASP A 167 -16.00 -24.10 -16.07
N ARG A 168 -15.18 -23.74 -15.08
CA ARG A 168 -15.65 -23.06 -13.86
C ARG A 168 -16.18 -21.66 -14.14
N VAL A 169 -15.51 -20.90 -15.01
CA VAL A 169 -16.00 -19.59 -15.47
C VAL A 169 -17.33 -19.74 -16.19
N GLN A 170 -17.46 -20.71 -17.10
CA GLN A 170 -18.74 -20.98 -17.77
C GLN A 170 -19.84 -21.37 -16.78
N LYS A 171 -19.53 -22.18 -15.76
CA LYS A 171 -20.49 -22.53 -14.71
C LYS A 171 -20.92 -21.30 -13.91
N LEU A 172 -19.99 -20.43 -13.52
CA LEU A 172 -20.31 -19.18 -12.84
C LEU A 172 -21.21 -18.29 -13.70
N GLU A 173 -20.91 -18.13 -14.99
CA GLU A 173 -21.71 -17.32 -15.90
C GLU A 173 -23.14 -17.88 -16.08
N LYS A 174 -23.30 -19.21 -16.13
CA LYS A 174 -24.63 -19.84 -16.14
C LYS A 174 -25.41 -19.55 -14.85
N LEU A 175 -24.75 -19.61 -13.70
CA LEU A 175 -25.39 -19.32 -12.42
C LEU A 175 -25.75 -17.84 -12.27
N LYS A 176 -24.89 -16.93 -12.74
CA LYS A 176 -25.20 -15.50 -12.83
C LYS A 176 -26.39 -15.24 -13.75
N ASN A 177 -26.45 -15.87 -14.93
CA ASN A 177 -27.61 -15.78 -15.84
C ASN A 177 -28.91 -16.27 -15.19
N ARG A 178 -28.84 -17.36 -14.41
CA ARG A 178 -29.99 -17.90 -13.68
C ARG A 178 -30.48 -16.93 -12.60
N LEU A 179 -29.57 -16.33 -11.84
CA LEU A 179 -29.93 -15.32 -10.84
C LEU A 179 -30.53 -14.07 -11.51
N GLU A 180 -29.92 -13.62 -12.62
CA GLU A 180 -30.45 -12.50 -13.41
C GLU A 180 -31.88 -12.77 -13.86
N ALA A 181 -32.16 -13.92 -14.48
CA ALA A 181 -33.51 -14.28 -14.92
C ALA A 181 -34.53 -14.36 -13.77
N LEU A 182 -34.09 -14.72 -12.55
CA LEU A 182 -34.93 -14.75 -11.36
C LEU A 182 -35.24 -13.34 -10.85
N ILE A 183 -34.27 -12.42 -10.94
CA ILE A 183 -34.37 -11.05 -10.45
C ILE A 183 -34.99 -10.10 -11.49
N SER A 184 -34.89 -10.39 -12.80
CA SER A 184 -35.39 -9.50 -13.86
C SER A 184 -36.87 -9.10 -13.68
N PRO A 185 -37.82 -10.02 -13.38
CA PRO A 185 -39.22 -9.65 -13.22
C PRO A 185 -39.47 -8.74 -12.01
N THR A 186 -38.79 -8.98 -10.89
CA THR A 186 -38.92 -8.16 -9.67
C THR A 186 -38.27 -6.79 -9.85
N VAL A 187 -37.17 -6.73 -10.60
CA VAL A 187 -36.50 -5.47 -10.95
C VAL A 187 -37.36 -4.64 -11.90
N VAL A 188 -37.91 -5.25 -12.96
CA VAL A 188 -38.86 -4.60 -13.88
C VAL A 188 -40.07 -4.06 -13.12
N ALA A 189 -40.63 -4.86 -12.20
CA ALA A 189 -41.74 -4.42 -11.34
C ALA A 189 -41.35 -3.20 -10.47
N SER A 190 -40.17 -3.24 -9.85
CA SER A 190 -39.66 -2.12 -9.03
C SER A 190 -39.39 -0.83 -9.84
N PHE A 191 -38.97 -0.99 -11.10
CA PHE A 191 -38.77 0.14 -12.02
C PHE A 191 -40.11 0.75 -12.46
N ASN A 192 -41.12 -0.10 -12.69
CA ASN A 192 -42.47 0.36 -13.02
C ASN A 192 -43.15 1.05 -11.84
N SER A 193 -42.90 0.59 -10.60
CA SER A 193 -43.43 1.20 -9.37
C SER A 193 -42.58 2.36 -8.83
N GLN A 194 -41.46 2.71 -9.50
CA GLN A 194 -40.49 3.73 -9.07
C GLN A 194 -39.98 3.56 -7.62
N ASP A 195 -39.86 2.33 -7.14
CA ASP A 195 -39.34 2.06 -5.78
C ASP A 195 -37.82 2.20 -5.75
N VAL A 196 -37.33 3.29 -5.13
CA VAL A 196 -35.92 3.64 -5.09
C VAL A 196 -35.10 2.72 -4.19
N GLU A 197 -35.68 2.20 -3.10
CA GLU A 197 -34.93 1.38 -2.13
C GLU A 197 -34.68 -0.02 -2.66
N VAL A 198 -35.74 -0.64 -3.19
CA VAL A 198 -35.67 -1.98 -3.79
C VAL A 198 -34.77 -1.93 -5.04
N ALA A 199 -34.94 -0.94 -5.91
CA ALA A 199 -34.09 -0.77 -7.09
C ALA A 199 -32.61 -0.55 -6.73
N ARG A 200 -32.30 0.22 -5.66
CA ARG A 200 -30.92 0.42 -5.21
C ARG A 200 -30.29 -0.87 -4.67
N SER A 201 -31.03 -1.65 -3.90
CA SER A 201 -30.54 -2.93 -3.36
C SER A 201 -30.18 -3.90 -4.49
N PHE A 202 -31.04 -4.02 -5.51
CA PHE A 202 -30.75 -4.83 -6.68
C PHE A 202 -29.62 -4.24 -7.53
N ALA A 203 -29.53 -2.92 -7.67
CA ALA A 203 -28.42 -2.28 -8.37
C ALA A 203 -27.06 -2.59 -7.74
N GLN A 204 -26.97 -2.61 -6.40
CA GLN A 204 -25.77 -3.04 -5.68
C GLN A 204 -25.45 -4.51 -5.95
N VAL A 205 -26.45 -5.38 -5.97
CA VAL A 205 -26.29 -6.80 -6.32
C VAL A 205 -25.77 -6.97 -7.75
N PHE A 206 -26.35 -6.29 -8.74
CA PHE A 206 -25.86 -6.32 -10.14
C PHE A 206 -24.45 -5.72 -10.29
N GLN A 207 -24.12 -4.66 -9.55
CA GLN A 207 -22.77 -4.09 -9.53
C GLN A 207 -21.75 -5.07 -8.95
N SER A 208 -22.10 -5.74 -7.86
CA SER A 208 -21.23 -6.72 -7.20
C SER A 208 -20.99 -7.97 -8.04
N MET A 209 -21.91 -8.31 -8.96
CA MET A 209 -21.76 -9.40 -9.92
C MET A 209 -21.02 -9.01 -11.20
N GLU A 210 -20.54 -7.77 -11.30
CA GLU A 210 -19.94 -7.17 -12.50
C GLU A 210 -20.91 -7.17 -13.72
N ARG A 211 -22.22 -7.01 -13.47
CA ARG A 211 -23.31 -7.03 -14.48
C ARG A 211 -24.13 -5.73 -14.52
N SER A 212 -23.46 -4.59 -14.37
CA SER A 212 -24.13 -3.28 -14.42
C SER A 212 -24.75 -2.97 -15.79
N GLU A 213 -24.15 -3.46 -16.88
CA GLU A 213 -24.61 -3.18 -18.24
C GLU A 213 -25.98 -3.82 -18.54
N GLN A 214 -26.23 -5.03 -18.04
CA GLN A 214 -27.53 -5.70 -18.20
C GLN A 214 -28.64 -4.96 -17.45
N LEU A 215 -28.35 -4.45 -16.25
CA LEU A 215 -29.30 -3.65 -15.49
C LEU A 215 -29.65 -2.34 -16.23
N GLU A 216 -28.66 -1.69 -16.82
CA GLU A 216 -28.85 -0.49 -17.65
C GLU A 216 -29.74 -0.80 -18.86
N GLN A 217 -29.52 -1.92 -19.55
CA GLN A 217 -30.34 -2.35 -20.69
C GLN A 217 -31.79 -2.68 -20.29
N LEU A 218 -31.99 -3.39 -19.18
CA LEU A 218 -33.33 -3.72 -18.66
C LEU A 218 -34.09 -2.45 -18.29
N TYR A 219 -33.43 -1.50 -17.63
CA TYR A 219 -34.04 -0.22 -17.29
C TYR A 219 -34.39 0.61 -18.53
N VAL A 220 -33.49 0.70 -19.51
CA VAL A 220 -33.75 1.38 -20.79
C VAL A 220 -34.94 0.75 -21.52
N SER A 221 -35.07 -0.58 -21.52
CA SER A 221 -36.23 -1.26 -22.11
C SER A 221 -37.54 -0.96 -21.39
N CYS A 222 -37.52 -0.90 -20.05
CA CYS A 222 -38.73 -0.59 -19.26
C CYS A 222 -39.18 0.85 -19.47
N ALA A 223 -38.23 1.79 -19.36
CA ALA A 223 -38.52 3.20 -19.55
C ALA A 223 -38.93 3.50 -21.00
N LYS A 224 -38.35 2.80 -21.99
CA LYS A 224 -38.83 2.83 -23.38
C LYS A 224 -40.32 2.48 -23.47
N ASN A 225 -40.73 1.32 -22.93
CA ASN A 225 -42.12 0.89 -22.99
C ASN A 225 -43.07 1.88 -22.30
N ARG A 226 -42.67 2.44 -21.15
CA ARG A 226 -43.47 3.45 -20.42
C ARG A 226 -43.62 4.76 -21.20
N ILE A 227 -42.55 5.18 -21.87
CA ILE A 227 -42.58 6.36 -22.76
C ILE A 227 -43.47 6.07 -23.98
N GLU A 228 -43.39 4.88 -24.58
CA GLU A 228 -44.24 4.49 -25.71
C GLU A 228 -45.73 4.50 -25.36
N THR A 229 -46.12 3.89 -24.23
CA THR A 229 -47.52 3.86 -23.80
C THR A 229 -48.05 5.26 -23.54
N LYS A 230 -47.24 6.15 -22.95
CA LYS A 230 -47.68 7.52 -22.67
C LYS A 230 -47.76 8.38 -23.93
N ILE A 231 -46.84 8.19 -24.88
CA ILE A 231 -46.93 8.84 -26.19
C ILE A 231 -48.21 8.39 -26.89
N ASP A 232 -48.55 7.09 -26.86
CA ASP A 232 -49.79 6.57 -27.45
C ASP A 232 -51.03 7.16 -26.77
N GLU A 233 -51.07 7.24 -25.43
CA GLU A 233 -52.17 7.89 -24.70
C GLU A 233 -52.35 9.36 -25.08
N ILE A 234 -51.26 10.13 -25.21
CA ILE A 234 -51.30 11.55 -25.57
C ILE A 234 -51.76 11.73 -27.04
N ILE A 235 -51.35 10.80 -27.91
CA ILE A 235 -51.73 10.74 -29.32
C ILE A 235 -53.23 10.42 -29.46
N GLU A 236 -53.76 9.48 -28.69
CA GLU A 236 -55.17 9.08 -28.72
C GLU A 236 -56.10 10.14 -28.09
N THR A 237 -55.65 10.86 -27.07
CA THR A 237 -56.49 11.82 -26.34
C THR A 237 -56.74 13.12 -27.12
N ASN A 238 -55.83 13.51 -28.00
CA ASN A 238 -55.81 14.84 -28.64
C ASN A 238 -56.01 14.79 -30.17
N ASP A 239 -56.78 13.81 -30.66
CA ASP A 239 -56.95 13.33 -32.05
C ASP A 239 -57.14 14.39 -33.18
N SER A 240 -57.24 15.69 -32.88
CA SER A 240 -57.50 16.77 -33.85
C SER A 240 -56.52 17.95 -33.83
N ASP A 241 -55.75 18.18 -32.75
CA ASP A 241 -54.91 19.38 -32.57
C ASP A 241 -53.41 19.04 -32.41
N HIS A 242 -52.66 19.13 -33.51
CA HIS A 242 -51.21 18.86 -33.53
C HIS A 242 -50.41 19.84 -32.65
N GLU A 243 -50.87 21.09 -32.49
CA GLU A 243 -50.20 22.09 -31.63
C GLU A 243 -50.26 21.67 -30.16
N THR A 244 -51.42 21.18 -29.69
CA THR A 244 -51.63 20.69 -28.33
C THR A 244 -50.94 19.35 -28.09
N ILE A 245 -50.89 18.48 -29.10
CA ILE A 245 -50.11 17.23 -29.05
C ILE A 245 -48.61 17.55 -28.87
N LEU A 246 -48.05 18.48 -29.66
CA LEU A 246 -46.64 18.83 -29.54
C LEU A 246 -46.30 19.47 -28.20
N ILE A 247 -47.09 20.44 -27.72
CA ILE A 247 -46.85 21.10 -26.43
C ILE A 247 -46.93 20.07 -25.28
N SER A 248 -47.98 19.25 -25.25
CA SER A 248 -48.14 18.23 -24.20
C SER A 248 -47.05 17.16 -24.25
N LEU A 249 -46.53 16.82 -25.43
CA LEU A 249 -45.38 15.94 -25.57
C LEU A 249 -44.07 16.60 -25.12
N TYR A 250 -43.79 17.86 -25.49
CA TYR A 250 -42.59 18.57 -25.04
C TYR A 250 -42.58 18.80 -23.53
N ASP A 251 -43.73 19.10 -22.93
CA ASP A 251 -43.89 19.17 -21.47
C ASP A 251 -43.72 17.81 -20.79
N TYR A 252 -44.30 16.75 -21.38
CA TYR A 252 -44.14 15.39 -20.88
C TYR A 252 -42.68 14.93 -20.93
N PHE A 253 -42.01 15.16 -22.05
CA PHE A 253 -40.61 14.84 -22.21
C PHE A 253 -39.75 15.63 -21.20
N SER A 254 -39.98 16.93 -21.05
CA SER A 254 -39.25 17.78 -20.10
C SER A 254 -39.40 17.32 -18.65
N THR A 255 -40.60 16.93 -18.24
CA THR A 255 -40.88 16.41 -16.88
C THR A 255 -40.28 15.02 -16.67
N VAL A 256 -40.46 14.10 -17.63
CA VAL A 256 -39.84 12.77 -17.58
C VAL A 256 -38.32 12.86 -17.52
N TRP A 257 -37.69 13.74 -18.28
CA TRP A 257 -36.23 13.86 -18.24
C TRP A 257 -35.72 14.36 -16.90
N GLN A 258 -36.41 15.30 -16.26
CA GLN A 258 -36.01 15.77 -14.93
C GLN A 258 -36.17 14.69 -13.87
N ASP A 259 -37.27 13.94 -13.91
CA ASP A 259 -37.55 12.91 -12.92
C ASP A 259 -36.69 11.66 -13.11
N GLU A 260 -36.51 11.21 -14.36
CA GLU A 260 -35.63 10.09 -14.68
C GLU A 260 -34.15 10.42 -14.45
N THR A 261 -33.73 11.68 -14.63
CA THR A 261 -32.36 12.11 -14.29
C THR A 261 -32.13 12.06 -12.78
N ARG A 262 -33.07 12.56 -11.96
CA ARG A 262 -32.99 12.48 -10.49
C ARG A 262 -33.03 11.05 -10.00
N TRP A 263 -33.81 10.19 -10.65
CA TRP A 263 -33.93 8.78 -10.31
C TRP A 263 -32.66 8.00 -10.69
N CYS A 264 -32.15 8.18 -11.91
CA CYS A 264 -30.91 7.56 -12.38
C CYS A 264 -29.70 7.93 -11.50
N MET A 265 -29.60 9.20 -11.08
CA MET A 265 -28.53 9.67 -10.19
C MET A 265 -28.51 8.97 -8.83
N LYS A 266 -29.65 8.42 -8.37
CA LYS A 266 -29.76 7.76 -7.05
C LYS A 266 -29.47 6.26 -7.08
N ILE A 267 -29.43 5.65 -8.27
CA ILE A 267 -29.43 4.19 -8.45
C ILE A 267 -28.21 3.71 -9.25
N PHE A 268 -27.79 4.44 -10.29
CA PHE A 268 -26.67 4.03 -11.14
C PHE A 268 -25.39 4.80 -10.84
N SER A 269 -24.24 4.12 -10.93
CA SER A 269 -22.91 4.77 -10.82
C SER A 269 -22.56 5.62 -12.05
N HIS A 270 -23.16 5.34 -13.22
CA HIS A 270 -22.94 6.07 -14.48
C HIS A 270 -24.27 6.62 -15.06
N PRO A 271 -24.91 7.61 -14.40
CA PRO A 271 -26.25 8.08 -14.76
C PRO A 271 -26.31 8.70 -16.17
N ILE A 272 -25.22 9.30 -16.64
CA ILE A 272 -25.18 10.04 -17.92
C ILE A 272 -25.40 9.11 -19.12
N ARG A 273 -24.80 7.90 -19.12
CA ARG A 273 -24.93 6.96 -20.25
C ARG A 273 -26.37 6.47 -20.41
N VAL A 274 -27.01 6.15 -19.29
CA VAL A 274 -28.39 5.66 -19.25
C VAL A 274 -29.37 6.75 -19.69
N VAL A 275 -29.21 7.97 -19.18
CA VAL A 275 -30.06 9.12 -19.55
C VAL A 275 -29.91 9.48 -21.04
N LEU A 276 -28.69 9.44 -21.59
CA LEU A 276 -28.46 9.68 -23.02
C LEU A 276 -29.08 8.59 -23.90
N ALA A 277 -29.00 7.31 -23.48
CA ALA A 277 -29.66 6.23 -24.20
C ALA A 277 -31.19 6.37 -24.18
N LEU A 278 -31.76 6.81 -23.05
CA LEU A 278 -33.18 7.11 -22.91
C LEU A 278 -33.63 8.28 -23.79
N LEU A 279 -32.85 9.36 -23.82
CA LEU A 279 -33.11 10.51 -24.69
C LEU A 279 -33.10 10.12 -26.17
N LEU A 280 -32.07 9.39 -26.60
CA LEU A 280 -31.96 8.92 -27.98
C LEU A 280 -33.11 7.99 -28.36
N ASN A 281 -33.53 7.10 -27.46
CA ASN A 281 -34.63 6.18 -27.73
C ASN A 281 -36.00 6.88 -27.72
N GLY A 282 -36.25 7.78 -26.77
CA GLY A 282 -37.47 8.58 -26.71
C GLY A 282 -37.64 9.48 -27.94
N LEU A 283 -36.55 10.14 -28.39
CA LEU A 283 -36.56 10.97 -29.59
C LEU A 283 -36.73 10.14 -30.87
N LYS A 284 -36.16 8.93 -30.94
CA LYS A 284 -36.39 8.02 -32.08
C LYS A 284 -37.84 7.55 -32.16
N LEU A 285 -38.45 7.20 -31.03
CA LEU A 285 -39.85 6.77 -30.98
C LEU A 285 -40.81 7.89 -31.28
N PHE A 286 -40.53 9.08 -30.78
CA PHE A 286 -41.23 10.29 -31.18
C PHE A 286 -41.09 10.51 -32.68
N HIS A 287 -39.88 10.47 -33.24
CA HIS A 287 -39.68 10.65 -34.67
C HIS A 287 -40.42 9.60 -35.49
N GLU A 288 -40.41 8.32 -35.10
CA GLU A 288 -41.04 7.24 -35.86
C GLU A 288 -42.58 7.31 -35.81
N LYS A 289 -43.16 7.45 -34.62
CA LYS A 289 -44.62 7.52 -34.43
C LYS A 289 -45.22 8.83 -34.91
N TYR A 290 -44.59 9.96 -34.56
CA TYR A 290 -45.08 11.28 -34.97
C TYR A 290 -44.93 11.49 -36.48
N LYS A 291 -43.82 11.08 -37.10
CA LYS A 291 -43.65 11.20 -38.55
C LYS A 291 -44.63 10.33 -39.33
N SER A 292 -44.87 9.09 -38.90
CA SER A 292 -45.84 8.22 -39.56
C SER A 292 -47.26 8.78 -39.49
N ARG A 293 -47.64 9.43 -38.38
CA ARG A 293 -48.95 10.07 -38.24
C ARG A 293 -49.03 11.39 -39.01
N PHE A 294 -47.99 12.21 -38.93
CA PHE A 294 -47.88 13.48 -39.65
C PHE A 294 -47.94 13.26 -41.17
N ASP A 295 -47.25 12.24 -41.70
CA ASP A 295 -47.30 11.88 -43.12
C ASP A 295 -48.68 11.33 -43.54
N ASN A 296 -49.43 10.69 -42.64
CA ASN A 296 -50.78 10.21 -42.90
C ASN A 296 -51.83 11.33 -42.83
N ASP A 297 -51.79 12.18 -41.80
CA ASP A 297 -52.72 13.32 -41.61
C ASP A 297 -52.53 14.43 -42.65
N ILE A 298 -51.30 14.64 -43.15
CA ILE A 298 -51.04 15.56 -44.26
C ILE A 298 -51.63 15.00 -45.56
N ARG A 299 -51.58 13.69 -45.81
CA ARG A 299 -52.14 13.09 -47.03
C ARG A 299 -53.67 13.20 -47.11
N GLU A 300 -54.36 13.32 -45.98
CA GLU A 300 -55.84 13.40 -45.94
C GLU A 300 -56.41 14.83 -45.95
N LYS A 301 -55.60 15.89 -45.72
CA LYS A 301 -56.08 17.29 -45.56
C LYS A 301 -55.67 18.24 -46.71
N ASP A 302 -56.50 19.25 -46.98
CA ASP A 302 -56.30 20.29 -48.00
C ASP A 302 -54.98 21.09 -47.82
N ALA A 303 -54.38 21.54 -48.93
CA ALA A 303 -53.08 22.23 -48.99
C ALA A 303 -52.95 23.48 -48.07
N ASN A 304 -54.04 24.21 -47.82
CA ASN A 304 -54.02 25.38 -46.92
C ASN A 304 -54.00 24.97 -45.43
N LYS A 305 -54.71 23.90 -45.05
CA LYS A 305 -54.69 23.37 -43.67
C LYS A 305 -53.35 22.69 -43.37
N GLN A 306 -52.72 22.08 -44.37
CA GLN A 306 -51.36 21.55 -44.25
C GLN A 306 -50.35 22.66 -43.88
N LEU A 307 -50.43 23.83 -44.53
CA LEU A 307 -49.54 24.97 -44.26
C LEU A 307 -49.75 25.59 -42.87
N GLU A 308 -50.99 25.69 -42.39
CA GLU A 308 -51.29 26.18 -41.02
C GLU A 308 -50.81 25.21 -39.94
N ILE A 309 -50.96 23.89 -40.15
CA ILE A 309 -50.44 22.85 -39.25
C ILE A 309 -48.90 22.86 -39.24
N LEU A 310 -48.26 23.03 -40.39
CA LEU A 310 -46.79 23.13 -40.50
C LEU A 310 -46.24 24.39 -39.81
N LEU A 311 -46.94 25.52 -39.93
CA LEU A 311 -46.54 26.79 -39.28
C LEU A 311 -46.73 26.75 -37.76
N SER A 312 -47.82 26.17 -37.27
CA SER A 312 -48.06 25.99 -35.83
C SER A 312 -47.06 24.99 -35.21
N CYS A 313 -46.81 23.85 -35.87
CA CYS A 313 -45.79 22.89 -35.43
C CYS A 313 -44.38 23.50 -35.41
N LYS A 314 -44.03 24.31 -36.42
CA LYS A 314 -42.75 25.01 -36.47
C LYS A 314 -42.62 26.07 -35.37
N ARG A 315 -43.70 26.77 -35.05
CA ARG A 315 -43.71 27.76 -33.96
C ARG A 315 -43.51 27.10 -32.60
N VAL A 316 -44.23 26.01 -32.32
CA VAL A 316 -44.08 25.25 -31.07
C VAL A 316 -42.67 24.67 -30.93
N SER A 317 -42.09 24.14 -32.01
CA SER A 317 -40.70 23.64 -32.01
C SER A 317 -39.64 24.75 -31.87
N GLN A 318 -39.99 26.03 -32.05
CA GLN A 318 -39.09 27.17 -31.88
C GLN A 318 -39.20 27.82 -30.50
N GLU A 319 -40.29 27.56 -29.76
CA GLU A 319 -40.53 28.10 -28.42
C GLU A 319 -40.02 27.18 -27.29
N TYR A 320 -39.71 25.92 -27.59
CA TYR A 320 -39.08 24.92 -26.69
C TYR A 320 -37.65 24.58 -27.13
#